data_AF-A0A1T5K2V3-F1
#
_entry.id   AF-A0A1T5K2V3-F1
#
_cell.length_a   1.000
_cell.length_b   1.000
_cell.length_c   1.000
_cell.angle_alpha   90.00
_cell.angle_beta   90.00
_cell.angle_gamma   90.00
#
_symmetry.space_group_name_H-M   'P 1'
#
loop_
_entity.id
_entity.type
_entity.pdbx_description
1 polymer ?
#
loop_
_entity_poly.entity_id
_entity_poly.type
_entity_poly.pdbx_seq_one_letter_code
_entity_poly.pdbx_strand_id
1 'polypeptide(L)'
;MSKEKIIKELKNYRETMPRQTLKTIRGQAIAGDIEGASKGFNKEIKKLEGRSVEDCFAYTSRGCKALKVKNCQGCNFYKTKEEAEAGRIKVMERIMSLDKDRRDHIIETYYGGKMGGNLDEC
;
A
#
# COMPACT_ATOMS: atom_id res chain seq x y z
N MET A 1 14.94 -22.66 -0.08
CA MET A 1 14.39 -22.67 1.29
C MET A 1 13.60 -23.95 1.50
N SER A 2 13.53 -24.51 2.71
CA SER A 2 12.62 -25.63 3.01
C SER A 2 11.27 -25.13 3.51
N LYS A 3 10.22 -25.96 3.44
CA LYS A 3 8.87 -25.62 3.92
C LYS A 3 8.86 -25.22 5.40
N GLU A 4 9.63 -25.92 6.25
CA GLU A 4 9.73 -25.65 7.69
C GLU A 4 10.37 -24.28 7.95
N LYS A 5 11.38 -23.93 7.15
CA LYS A 5 12.07 -22.65 7.26
C LYS A 5 11.14 -21.49 6.93
N ILE A 6 10.37 -21.59 5.84
CA ILE A 6 9.36 -20.58 5.45
C ILE A 6 8.33 -20.39 6.58
N ILE A 7 7.78 -21.49 7.12
CA ILE A 7 6.77 -21.43 8.18
C ILE A 7 7.33 -20.82 9.47
N LYS A 8 8.60 -21.11 9.81
CA LYS A 8 9.26 -20.54 10.99
C LYS A 8 9.47 -19.04 10.82
N GLU A 9 9.99 -18.59 9.67
CA GLU A 9 10.24 -17.18 9.39
C GLU A 9 8.95 -16.35 9.34
N LEU A 10 7.88 -16.89 8.73
CA LEU A 10 6.56 -16.24 8.70
C LEU A 10 6.01 -15.88 10.09
N LYS A 11 6.43 -16.59 11.16
CA LYS A 11 5.98 -16.28 12.53
C LYS A 11 6.53 -14.93 13.02
N ASN A 12 7.71 -14.53 12.57
CA ASN A 12 8.36 -13.28 12.99
C ASN A 12 7.66 -12.05 12.43
N TYR A 13 6.92 -12.19 11.33
CA TYR A 13 6.25 -11.08 10.62
C TYR A 13 4.74 -11.05 10.85
N ARG A 14 4.22 -11.73 11.89
CA ARG A 14 2.76 -11.80 12.15
C ARG A 14 2.10 -10.45 12.42
N GLU A 15 2.84 -9.52 13.01
CA GLU A 15 2.34 -8.21 13.41
C GLU A 15 2.49 -7.16 12.30
N THR A 16 3.49 -7.33 11.44
CA THR A 16 3.87 -6.35 10.42
C THR A 16 3.39 -6.71 9.02
N MET A 17 3.20 -8.00 8.71
CA MET A 17 2.74 -8.46 7.41
C MET A 17 1.21 -8.58 7.36
N PRO A 18 0.56 -8.24 6.23
CA PRO A 18 -0.88 -8.41 6.07
C PRO A 18 -1.32 -9.87 6.31
N ARG A 19 -2.39 -10.05 7.10
CA ARG A 19 -2.89 -11.37 7.49
C ARG A 19 -3.18 -12.29 6.31
N GLN A 20 -3.70 -11.75 5.21
CA GLN A 20 -4.01 -12.54 4.03
C GLN A 20 -2.74 -13.02 3.32
N THR A 21 -1.72 -12.17 3.22
CA THR A 21 -0.42 -12.53 2.66
C THR A 21 0.23 -13.66 3.46
N LEU A 22 0.21 -13.57 4.79
CA LEU A 22 0.68 -14.65 5.68
C LEU A 22 -0.06 -15.97 5.44
N LYS A 23 -1.39 -15.93 5.30
CA LYS A 23 -2.21 -17.12 5.04
C LYS A 23 -1.90 -17.73 3.67
N THR A 24 -1.79 -16.91 2.64
CA THR A 24 -1.53 -17.37 1.26
C THR A 24 -0.15 -18.03 1.15
N ILE A 25 0.90 -17.36 1.62
CA ILE A 25 2.27 -17.90 1.55
C ILE A 25 2.38 -19.20 2.35
N ARG A 26 1.76 -19.24 3.55
CA ARG A 26 1.72 -20.45 4.36
C ARG A 26 0.96 -21.58 3.65
N GLY A 27 -0.17 -21.28 3.01
CA GLY A 27 -0.95 -22.24 2.24
C GLY A 27 -0.15 -22.84 1.08
N GLN A 28 0.55 -22.00 0.31
CA GLN A 28 1.43 -22.43 -0.77
C GLN A 28 2.54 -23.36 -0.27
N ALA A 29 3.21 -23.01 0.83
CA ALA A 29 4.26 -23.83 1.42
C ALA A 29 3.75 -25.19 1.92
N ILE A 30 2.53 -25.24 2.49
CA ILE A 30 1.89 -26.50 2.93
C ILE A 30 1.50 -27.37 1.72
N ALA A 31 1.03 -26.75 0.63
CA ALA A 31 0.64 -27.45 -0.59
C ALA A 31 1.84 -27.95 -1.44
N GLY A 32 3.08 -27.63 -1.04
CA GLY A 32 4.31 -28.05 -1.74
C GLY A 32 4.82 -27.05 -2.77
N ASP A 33 4.16 -25.91 -2.98
CA ASP A 33 4.65 -24.80 -3.79
C ASP A 33 5.65 -23.95 -2.99
N ILE A 34 6.83 -24.52 -2.75
CA ILE A 34 7.90 -23.90 -1.97
C ILE A 34 8.47 -22.67 -2.72
N GLU A 35 8.59 -22.76 -4.04
CA GLU A 35 9.16 -21.70 -4.86
C GLU A 35 8.24 -20.47 -4.91
N GLY A 36 6.94 -20.67 -5.18
CA GLY A 36 5.94 -19.60 -5.18
C GLY A 36 5.83 -18.94 -3.81
N ALA A 37 5.78 -19.74 -2.74
CA ALA A 37 5.80 -19.23 -1.37
C ALA A 37 7.04 -18.37 -1.08
N SER A 38 8.24 -18.84 -1.46
CA SER A 38 9.50 -18.12 -1.23
C SER A 38 9.54 -16.79 -1.99
N LYS A 39 9.10 -16.78 -3.26
CA LYS A 39 9.03 -15.55 -4.07
C LYS A 39 8.05 -14.55 -3.47
N GLY A 40 6.85 -15.00 -3.08
CA GLY A 40 5.85 -14.17 -2.43
C GLY A 40 6.34 -13.57 -1.10
N PHE A 41 7.00 -14.39 -0.28
CA PHE A 41 7.58 -13.97 0.99
C PHE A 41 8.67 -12.91 0.83
N ASN A 42 9.67 -13.17 -0.02
CA ASN A 42 10.79 -12.23 -0.23
C ASN A 42 10.32 -10.89 -0.80
N LYS A 43 9.35 -10.92 -1.73
CA LYS A 43 8.75 -9.70 -2.29
C LYS A 43 8.10 -8.86 -1.20
N GLU A 44 7.40 -9.49 -0.27
CA GLU A 44 6.70 -8.78 0.80
C GLU A 44 7.68 -8.27 1.87
N ILE A 45 8.70 -9.06 2.23
CA ILE A 45 9.78 -8.61 3.12
C ILE A 45 10.47 -7.37 2.54
N LYS A 46 10.89 -7.42 1.27
CA LYS A 46 11.55 -6.28 0.62
C LYS A 46 10.71 -5.01 0.68
N LYS A 47 9.39 -5.14 0.56
CA LYS A 47 8.47 -4.01 0.73
C LYS A 47 8.34 -3.52 2.16
N LEU A 48 8.51 -4.37 3.17
CA LEU A 48 8.41 -4.00 4.58
C LEU A 48 9.71 -3.38 5.09
N GLU A 49 10.86 -3.93 4.69
CA GLU A 49 12.19 -3.44 5.07
C GLU A 49 12.52 -2.09 4.44
N GLY A 50 12.00 -1.81 3.25
CA GLY A 50 12.19 -0.52 2.57
C GLY A 50 11.28 0.63 3.05
N ARG A 51 10.53 0.46 4.16
CA ARG A 51 9.62 1.49 4.67
C ARG A 51 10.27 2.23 5.83
N SER A 52 10.74 3.45 5.60
CA SER A 52 10.97 4.39 6.70
C SER A 52 9.64 5.05 7.08
N VAL A 53 9.41 5.35 8.35
CA VAL A 53 8.16 6.01 8.77
C VAL A 53 8.10 7.42 8.21
N GLU A 54 9.26 8.04 8.06
CA GLU A 54 9.52 9.40 7.59
C GLU A 54 9.12 9.58 6.11
N ASP A 55 9.26 8.53 5.29
CA ASP A 55 8.92 8.56 3.86
C ASP A 55 7.42 8.40 3.58
N CYS A 56 6.63 8.04 4.60
CA CYS A 56 5.19 7.84 4.46
C CYS A 56 4.47 9.15 4.08
N PHE A 57 3.64 9.14 3.03
CA PHE A 57 2.88 10.31 2.56
C PHE A 57 1.99 10.96 3.63
N ALA A 58 1.60 10.19 4.65
CA ALA A 58 0.70 10.62 5.71
C ALA A 58 1.41 10.93 7.04
N TYR A 59 2.73 10.74 7.13
CA TYR A 59 3.46 11.00 8.36
C TYR A 59 3.78 12.48 8.52
N THR A 60 3.64 12.98 9.75
CA THR A 60 3.97 14.35 10.15
C THR A 60 4.66 14.31 11.51
N SER A 61 5.25 15.43 11.95
CA SER A 61 5.81 15.55 13.31
C SER A 61 4.78 15.28 14.42
N ARG A 62 3.48 15.36 14.12
CA ARG A 62 2.38 15.08 15.06
C ARG A 62 1.83 13.64 14.95
N GLY A 63 2.40 12.80 14.08
CA GLY A 63 1.96 11.43 13.80
C GLY A 63 1.28 11.26 12.44
N CYS A 64 0.54 10.16 12.29
CA CYS A 64 -0.15 9.80 11.05
C CYS A 64 -1.39 10.68 10.83
N LYS A 65 -1.40 11.52 9.79
CA LYS A 65 -2.56 12.33 9.41
C LYS A 65 -3.74 11.48 8.93
N ALA A 66 -3.47 10.38 8.23
CA ALA A 66 -4.50 9.52 7.64
C ALA A 66 -5.29 8.74 8.71
N LEU A 67 -4.59 8.12 9.67
CA LEU A 67 -5.23 7.32 10.73
C LEU A 67 -5.41 8.08 12.04
N LYS A 68 -4.86 9.30 12.17
CA LYS A 68 -4.86 10.11 13.41
C LYS A 68 -4.25 9.38 14.62
N VAL A 69 -3.23 8.55 14.38
CA VAL A 69 -2.50 7.79 15.42
C VAL A 69 -1.04 8.24 15.51
N LYS A 70 -0.43 8.04 16.67
CA LYS A 70 0.98 8.42 16.92
C LYS A 70 2.00 7.40 16.41
N ASN A 71 1.60 6.13 16.24
CA ASN A 71 2.50 5.06 15.82
C ASN A 71 2.21 4.63 14.36
N CYS A 72 3.19 4.78 13.48
CA CYS A 72 3.13 4.36 12.07
C CYS A 72 3.87 3.03 11.79
N GLN A 73 4.48 2.39 12.80
CA GLN A 73 5.19 1.12 12.59
C GLN A 73 4.22 0.02 12.13
N GLY A 74 4.58 -0.70 11.06
CA GLY A 74 3.74 -1.77 10.51
C GLY A 74 2.41 -1.31 9.91
N CYS A 75 2.30 -0.04 9.49
CA CYS A 75 1.05 0.51 8.96
C CYS A 75 0.67 -0.12 7.61
N ASN A 76 -0.51 -0.76 7.54
CA ASN A 76 -1.07 -1.31 6.30
C ASN A 76 -1.43 -0.22 5.26
N PHE A 77 -1.62 1.03 5.71
CA PHE A 77 -1.92 2.18 4.86
C PHE A 77 -0.64 2.90 4.37
N TYR A 78 0.54 2.37 4.69
CA TYR A 78 1.81 2.96 4.25
C TYR A 78 1.88 3.06 2.72
N LYS A 79 2.29 4.23 2.25
CA LYS A 79 2.75 4.50 0.89
C LYS A 79 3.85 5.55 0.96
N THR A 80 4.83 5.49 0.08
CA THR A 80 5.73 6.63 -0.10
C THR A 80 4.97 7.82 -0.71
N LYS A 81 5.58 9.01 -0.67
CA LYS A 81 5.03 10.19 -1.34
C LYS A 81 4.86 9.94 -2.85
N GLU A 82 5.84 9.31 -3.49
CA GLU A 82 5.77 8.99 -4.92
C GLU A 82 4.67 7.97 -5.23
N GLU A 83 4.51 6.93 -4.41
CA GLU A 83 3.45 5.93 -4.60
C GLU A 83 2.05 6.52 -4.43
N ALA A 84 1.89 7.45 -3.49
CA ALA A 84 0.63 8.16 -3.29
C ALA A 84 0.32 9.04 -4.51
N GLU A 85 1.30 9.77 -5.02
CA GLU A 85 1.15 10.65 -6.18
C GLU A 85 0.88 9.87 -7.47
N ALA A 86 1.65 8.81 -7.74
CA ALA A 86 1.39 7.91 -8.85
C ALA A 86 -0.02 7.29 -8.78
N GLY A 87 -0.53 7.03 -7.56
CA GLY A 87 -1.90 6.61 -7.34
C GLY A 87 -2.93 7.67 -7.75
N ARG A 88 -2.70 8.95 -7.39
CA ARG A 88 -3.56 10.08 -7.78
C ARG A 88 -3.58 10.26 -9.29
N ILE A 89 -2.40 10.25 -9.93
CA ILE A 89 -2.27 10.37 -11.39
C ILE A 89 -3.10 9.30 -12.10
N LYS A 90 -2.98 8.02 -11.70
CA LYS A 90 -3.77 6.92 -12.29
C LYS A 90 -5.28 7.10 -12.15
N VAL A 91 -5.73 7.64 -11.00
CA VAL A 91 -7.16 7.93 -10.80
C VAL A 91 -7.60 9.05 -11.74
N MET A 92 -6.79 10.10 -11.89
CA MET A 92 -7.08 11.21 -12.78
C MET A 92 -7.08 10.79 -14.25
N GLU A 93 -6.10 10.02 -14.70
CA GLU A 93 -6.07 9.42 -16.05
C GLU A 93 -7.36 8.63 -16.32
N ARG A 94 -7.79 7.81 -15.34
CA ARG A 94 -9.04 7.06 -15.45
C ARG A 94 -10.26 7.96 -15.55
N ILE A 95 -10.37 9.00 -14.71
CA ILE A 95 -11.48 9.97 -14.77
C ILE A 95 -11.49 10.67 -16.14
N MET A 96 -10.32 11.07 -16.64
CA MET A 96 -10.19 11.75 -17.93
C MET A 96 -10.57 10.88 -19.13
N SER A 97 -10.40 9.56 -19.00
CA SER A 97 -10.78 8.57 -20.02
C SER A 97 -12.29 8.28 -20.08
N LEU A 98 -13.08 8.76 -19.12
CA LEU A 98 -14.54 8.59 -19.12
C LEU A 98 -15.21 9.55 -20.11
N ASP A 99 -16.48 9.25 -20.43
CA ASP A 99 -17.35 10.16 -21.17
C ASP A 99 -17.50 11.51 -20.47
N LYS A 100 -17.80 12.55 -21.26
CA LYS A 100 -17.81 13.94 -20.78
C LYS A 100 -18.78 14.13 -19.61
N ASP A 101 -20.00 13.63 -19.73
CA ASP A 101 -21.05 13.85 -18.72
C ASP A 101 -20.67 13.19 -17.39
N ARG A 102 -20.16 11.96 -17.42
CA ARG A 102 -19.71 11.25 -16.23
C ARG A 102 -18.47 11.88 -15.61
N ARG A 103 -17.51 12.31 -16.43
CA ARG A 103 -16.30 13.00 -15.98
C ARG A 103 -16.66 14.31 -15.30
N ASP A 104 -17.48 15.15 -15.93
CA ASP A 104 -17.87 16.46 -15.43
C ASP A 104 -18.64 16.31 -14.10
N HIS A 105 -19.58 15.35 -14.04
CA HIS A 105 -20.28 15.02 -12.80
C HIS A 105 -19.33 14.61 -11.66
N ILE A 106 -18.30 13.80 -11.95
CA ILE A 106 -17.30 13.42 -10.95
C ILE A 106 -16.47 14.64 -10.49
N ILE A 107 -16.05 15.50 -11.41
CA ILE A 107 -15.27 16.70 -11.11
C ILE A 107 -16.06 17.65 -10.23
N GLU A 108 -17.34 17.89 -10.55
CA GLU A 108 -18.20 18.75 -9.75
C GLU A 108 -18.43 18.17 -8.36
N THR A 109 -18.77 16.88 -8.27
CA THR A 109 -19.14 16.22 -7.01
C THR A 109 -17.97 16.10 -6.03
N TYR A 110 -16.79 15.70 -6.52
CA TYR A 110 -15.66 15.33 -5.64
C TYR A 110 -14.49 16.32 -5.67
N TYR A 111 -14.39 17.14 -6.72
CA TYR A 111 -13.29 18.10 -6.90
C TYR A 111 -13.78 19.56 -6.96
N GLY A 112 -15.06 19.80 -6.65
CA GLY A 112 -15.65 21.14 -6.55
C GLY A 112 -15.54 21.95 -7.84
N GLY A 113 -15.58 21.28 -9.00
CA GLY A 113 -15.46 21.93 -10.31
C GLY A 113 -14.02 22.34 -10.69
N LYS A 114 -13.01 22.04 -9.87
CA LYS A 114 -11.61 22.42 -10.12
C LYS A 114 -10.78 21.21 -10.55
N MET A 115 -10.39 21.18 -11.82
CA MET A 115 -9.25 20.38 -12.29
C MET A 115 -8.07 21.32 -12.54
N GLY A 116 -6.93 21.10 -11.86
CA GLY A 116 -5.70 21.88 -12.04
C GLY A 116 -5.32 22.84 -10.91
N GLY A 117 -5.84 22.67 -9.69
CA GLY A 117 -5.27 23.35 -8.53
C GLY A 117 -3.88 22.78 -8.22
N ASN A 118 -2.88 23.65 -8.01
CA ASN A 118 -1.51 23.29 -7.66
C ASN A 118 -1.48 22.13 -6.65
N LEU A 119 -0.64 21.13 -6.93
CA LEU A 119 -0.42 19.93 -6.12
C LEU A 119 0.16 20.20 -4.71
N ASP A 120 0.23 21.46 -4.27
CA ASP A 120 0.87 21.91 -3.03
C ASP A 120 -0.10 22.25 -1.89
N GLU A 121 -1.38 21.94 -2.01
CA GLU A 121 -2.34 22.05 -0.88
C GLU A 121 -2.84 20.67 -0.43
N CYS A 122 -1.99 19.93 0.29
CA CYS A 122 -2.40 18.77 1.11
C CYS A 122 -1.61 18.68 2.41
#